data_AF-K2GHW1-F1
#
_entry.id   AF-K2GHW1-F1
#
_cell.length_a   1.000
_cell.length_b   1.000
_cell.length_c   1.000
_cell.angle_alpha   90.00
_cell.angle_beta   90.00
_cell.angle_gamma   90.00
#
_symmetry.space_group_name_H-M   'P 1'
#
loop_
_entity.id
_entity.type
_entity.pdbx_description
1 polymer ?
#
loop_
_entity_poly.entity_id
_entity_poly.type
_entity_poly.pdbx_seq_one_letter_code
_entity_poly.pdbx_strand_id
1 'polypeptide(L)'
;MSTTPDGLQFPLQSQQQKPSSSKAGRAIIAAALANVNPYSSQQAQSEKNWRKHYTVHFKQLVEQGLSSPEASLKIAEDGLAQAHQTFEFYRDGQKYVLQDALTLPAGQLHTFKLTGNSKSAPEWYVPYHGQKLQGDALLEQIERWESQGIVETSHANALRECVVHPEWFDLSDRTTVLFGAASEAGPLTWLAKWKANIVAIDLPNTRVWGKIVDTINQGNATLYAPCTEDLPADTSLDILKEKLG
;
A
#
# COMPACT_ATOMS: atom_id res chain seq x y z
N MET A 1 -7.06 25.30 12.97
CA MET A 1 -6.85 24.68 14.30
C MET A 1 -5.80 23.60 14.12
N SER A 2 -4.74 23.60 14.94
CA SER A 2 -3.74 22.52 14.90
C SER A 2 -4.44 21.23 15.32
N THR A 3 -4.71 20.34 14.37
CA THR A 3 -5.14 18.98 14.68
C THR A 3 -4.05 18.37 15.56
N THR A 4 -4.42 17.92 16.76
CA THR A 4 -3.54 17.07 17.57
C THR A 4 -3.07 15.92 16.67
N PRO A 5 -1.76 15.63 16.61
CA PRO A 5 -1.28 14.52 15.80
C PRO A 5 -1.98 13.24 16.24
N ASP A 6 -2.40 12.43 15.29
CA ASP A 6 -2.94 11.08 15.51
C ASP A 6 -2.23 10.10 14.58
N GLY A 7 -2.05 8.87 15.02
CA GLY A 7 -1.33 7.83 14.29
C GLY A 7 0.19 7.98 14.28
N LEU A 8 0.83 7.38 13.26
CA LEU A 8 2.28 7.33 13.11
C LEU A 8 2.85 8.67 12.65
N GLN A 9 3.85 9.18 13.37
CA GLN A 9 4.47 10.47 13.14
C GLN A 9 6.00 10.38 13.14
N PHE A 10 6.65 11.18 12.30
CA PHE A 10 8.07 11.44 12.44
C PHE A 10 8.32 12.23 13.73
N PRO A 11 9.43 11.98 14.45
CA PRO A 11 9.69 12.61 15.72
C PRO A 11 9.79 14.13 15.59
N LEU A 12 9.10 14.84 16.49
CA LEU A 12 9.19 16.29 16.58
C LEU A 12 10.54 16.71 17.15
N GLN A 13 11.15 17.75 16.58
CA GLN A 13 12.35 18.34 17.16
C GLN A 13 11.98 19.24 18.35
N SER A 14 12.63 19.02 19.49
CA SER A 14 12.36 19.67 20.79
C SER A 14 12.33 21.20 20.76
N GLN A 15 12.94 21.85 19.77
CA GLN A 15 13.00 23.30 19.66
C GLN A 15 12.17 23.89 18.51
N GLN A 16 11.90 23.12 17.46
CA GLN A 16 11.30 23.65 16.22
C GLN A 16 9.88 23.16 15.96
N GLN A 17 9.37 22.21 16.76
CA GLN A 17 8.06 21.55 16.60
C GLN A 17 7.77 21.06 15.16
N LYS A 18 8.82 20.84 14.36
CA LYS A 18 8.70 20.38 12.97
C LYS A 18 9.23 18.95 12.86
N PRO A 19 8.45 18.03 12.26
CA PRO A 19 8.92 16.68 11.99
C PRO A 19 10.08 16.71 10.98
N SER A 20 11.03 15.79 11.13
CA SER A 20 12.18 15.67 10.23
C SER A 20 12.38 14.25 9.73
N SER A 21 11.88 13.98 8.52
CA SER A 21 12.09 12.69 7.83
C SER A 21 13.58 12.44 7.53
N SER A 22 14.37 13.49 7.30
CA SER A 22 15.81 13.36 7.05
C SER A 22 16.59 12.85 8.26
N LYS A 23 16.24 13.30 9.47
CA LYS A 23 16.90 12.82 10.69
C LYS A 23 16.54 11.37 10.98
N ALA A 24 15.26 11.02 10.84
CA ALA A 24 14.79 9.65 11.01
C ALA A 24 15.43 8.70 10.00
N GLY A 25 15.42 9.05 8.70
CA GLY A 25 16.03 8.25 7.65
C GLY A 25 17.53 7.99 7.88
N ARG A 26 18.30 9.02 8.26
CA ARG A 26 19.73 8.85 8.61
C ARG A 26 19.93 7.86 9.74
N ALA A 27 19.21 8.04 10.85
CA ALA A 27 19.36 7.20 12.03
C ALA A 27 19.03 5.74 11.73
N ILE A 28 17.93 5.49 10.99
CA ILE A 28 17.50 4.14 10.61
C ILE A 28 18.52 3.47 9.71
N ILE A 29 18.99 4.14 8.66
CA ILE A 29 19.97 3.55 7.73
C ILE A 29 21.33 3.34 8.42
N ALA A 30 21.76 4.27 9.27
CA ALA A 30 22.98 4.11 10.05
C ALA A 30 22.90 2.89 10.99
N ALA A 31 21.79 2.72 11.71
CA ALA A 31 21.57 1.57 12.58
C ALA A 31 21.52 0.25 11.79
N ALA A 32 20.80 0.23 10.66
CA ALA A 32 20.71 -0.93 9.77
C ALA A 32 22.09 -1.42 9.32
N LEU A 33 23.01 -0.51 9.05
CA LEU A 33 24.37 -0.83 8.60
C LEU A 33 25.35 -1.13 9.75
N ALA A 34 25.03 -0.79 11.00
CA ALA A 34 26.00 -0.73 12.08
C ALA A 34 26.71 -2.07 12.34
N ASN A 35 25.98 -3.19 12.27
CA ASN A 35 26.54 -4.52 12.56
C ASN A 35 27.06 -5.25 11.32
N VAL A 36 26.80 -4.75 10.11
CA VAL A 36 27.27 -5.35 8.85
C VAL A 36 28.44 -4.56 8.27
N ASN A 37 28.34 -3.23 8.25
CA ASN A 37 29.38 -2.33 7.77
C ASN A 37 29.41 -1.03 8.60
N PRO A 38 30.20 -0.99 9.69
CA PRO A 38 30.33 0.18 10.55
C PRO A 38 30.82 1.45 9.82
N TYR A 39 31.59 1.30 8.75
CA TYR A 39 32.04 2.44 7.95
C TYR A 39 30.88 3.10 7.20
N SER A 40 30.08 2.31 6.48
CA SER A 40 28.90 2.81 5.76
C SER A 40 27.83 3.34 6.73
N SER A 41 27.71 2.74 7.92
CA SER A 41 26.89 3.27 9.02
C SER A 41 27.29 4.69 9.41
N GLN A 42 28.58 4.93 9.64
CA GLN A 42 29.09 6.25 10.02
C GLN A 42 28.93 7.31 8.91
N GLN A 43 29.06 6.89 7.64
CA GLN A 43 28.77 7.76 6.49
C GLN A 43 27.30 8.21 6.47
N ALA A 44 26.36 7.27 6.65
CA ALA A 44 24.93 7.58 6.70
C ALA A 44 24.60 8.51 7.89
N GLN A 45 25.20 8.24 9.06
CA GLN A 45 24.96 9.03 10.27
C GLN A 45 25.45 10.47 10.14
N SER A 46 26.58 10.69 9.46
CA SER A 46 27.23 12.00 9.31
C SER A 46 26.75 12.81 8.09
N GLU A 47 25.87 12.25 7.25
CA GLU A 47 25.35 12.90 6.05
C GLU A 47 24.59 14.19 6.38
N LYS A 48 25.12 15.34 5.96
CA LYS A 48 24.50 16.65 6.21
C LYS A 48 23.40 16.98 5.21
N ASN A 49 23.51 16.51 3.98
CA ASN A 49 22.63 16.82 2.86
C ASN A 49 21.79 15.61 2.43
N TRP A 50 21.09 15.02 3.41
CA TRP A 50 20.32 13.79 3.22
C TRP A 50 19.36 13.83 2.03
N ARG A 51 18.65 14.94 1.82
CA ARG A 51 17.67 15.07 0.71
C ARG A 51 18.30 14.86 -0.66
N LYS A 52 19.59 15.14 -0.83
CA LYS A 52 20.30 14.94 -2.10
C LYS A 52 21.03 13.60 -2.18
N HIS A 53 21.48 13.06 -1.05
CA HIS A 53 22.40 11.92 -1.04
C HIS A 53 21.84 10.64 -0.41
N TYR A 54 20.56 10.62 0.00
CA TYR A 54 19.97 9.41 0.61
C TYR A 54 20.13 8.18 -0.28
N THR A 55 20.02 8.31 -1.61
CA THR A 55 20.17 7.20 -2.56
C THR A 55 21.53 6.50 -2.47
N VAL A 56 22.60 7.23 -2.13
CA VAL A 56 23.94 6.63 -1.93
C VAL A 56 23.92 5.66 -0.75
N HIS A 57 23.28 6.06 0.35
CA HIS A 57 23.19 5.24 1.57
C HIS A 57 22.23 4.06 1.41
N PHE A 58 21.15 4.22 0.65
CA PHE A 58 20.28 3.10 0.26
C PHE A 58 20.99 2.11 -0.67
N LYS A 59 21.81 2.60 -1.61
CA LYS A 59 22.65 1.74 -2.44
C LYS A 59 23.63 0.94 -1.59
N GLN A 60 24.29 1.58 -0.61
CA GLN A 60 25.15 0.87 0.35
C GLN A 60 24.38 -0.22 1.10
N LEU A 61 23.16 0.07 1.57
CA LEU A 61 22.29 -0.92 2.21
C LEU A 61 22.08 -2.16 1.34
N VAL A 62 21.78 -1.97 0.05
CA VAL A 62 21.60 -3.08 -0.91
C VAL A 62 22.93 -3.80 -1.16
N GLU A 63 24.01 -3.08 -1.46
CA GLU A 63 25.33 -3.66 -1.72
C GLU A 63 25.82 -4.53 -0.55
N GLN A 64 25.66 -4.04 0.69
CA GLN A 64 26.03 -4.80 1.89
C GLN A 64 25.07 -5.98 2.13
N GLY A 65 23.78 -5.84 1.83
CA GLY A 65 22.83 -6.95 1.92
C GLY A 65 23.16 -8.10 0.95
N LEU A 66 23.68 -7.78 -0.23
CA LEU A 66 24.04 -8.77 -1.25
C LEU A 66 25.27 -9.62 -0.87
N SER A 67 26.02 -9.28 0.18
CA SER A 67 27.20 -10.06 0.56
C SER A 67 26.84 -11.44 1.12
N SER A 68 25.70 -11.55 1.81
CA SER A 68 25.15 -12.83 2.28
C SER A 68 23.68 -12.70 2.71
N PRO A 69 22.90 -13.81 2.75
CA PRO A 69 21.55 -13.81 3.31
C PRO A 69 21.50 -13.27 4.75
N GLU A 70 22.48 -13.61 5.58
CA GLU A 70 22.56 -13.17 6.98
C GLU A 70 22.76 -11.66 7.08
N ALA A 71 23.60 -11.07 6.20
CA ALA A 71 23.80 -9.63 6.14
C ALA A 71 22.49 -8.91 5.74
N SER A 72 21.77 -9.43 4.74
CA SER A 72 20.46 -8.91 4.34
C SER A 72 19.46 -8.91 5.49
N LEU A 73 19.33 -10.03 6.20
CA LEU A 73 18.43 -10.16 7.35
C LEU A 73 18.84 -9.22 8.48
N LYS A 74 20.13 -9.17 8.82
CA LYS A 74 20.64 -8.34 9.90
C LYS A 74 20.39 -6.85 9.65
N ILE A 75 20.60 -6.39 8.41
CA ILE A 75 20.29 -5.02 7.98
C ILE A 75 18.80 -4.70 8.18
N ALA A 76 17.92 -5.62 7.77
CA ALA A 76 16.47 -5.44 7.90
C ALA A 76 16.05 -5.40 9.38
N GLU A 77 16.55 -6.31 10.20
CA GLU A 77 16.27 -6.39 11.64
C GLU A 77 16.71 -5.14 12.38
N ASP A 78 17.98 -4.73 12.22
CA ASP A 78 18.55 -3.57 12.92
C ASP A 78 17.88 -2.26 12.47
N GLY A 79 17.59 -2.13 11.17
CA GLY A 79 16.85 -0.99 10.63
C GLY A 79 15.43 -0.91 11.18
N LEU A 80 14.72 -2.05 11.25
CA LEU A 80 13.36 -2.12 11.78
C LEU A 80 13.33 -1.83 13.29
N ALA A 81 14.28 -2.37 14.05
CA ALA A 81 14.42 -2.09 15.48
C ALA A 81 14.63 -0.60 15.75
N GLN A 82 15.51 0.05 14.97
CA GLN A 82 15.70 1.49 15.05
C GLN A 82 14.44 2.26 14.65
N ALA A 83 13.73 1.84 13.60
CA ALA A 83 12.47 2.46 13.19
C ALA A 83 11.42 2.42 14.31
N HIS A 84 11.25 1.25 14.95
CA HIS A 84 10.35 1.06 16.09
C HIS A 84 10.65 2.00 17.26
N GLN A 85 11.92 2.36 17.48
CA GLN A 85 12.34 3.28 18.53
C GLN A 85 12.34 4.76 18.09
N THR A 86 12.29 5.03 16.78
CA THR A 86 12.43 6.38 16.23
C THR A 86 11.09 7.05 15.99
N PHE A 87 10.11 6.31 15.51
CA PHE A 87 8.80 6.86 15.21
C PHE A 87 7.98 7.10 16.48
N GLU A 88 7.26 8.21 16.49
CA GLU A 88 6.28 8.53 17.51
C GLU A 88 4.91 8.06 17.03
N PHE A 89 4.09 7.54 17.93
CA PHE A 89 2.72 7.17 17.65
C PHE A 89 1.81 7.94 18.61
N TYR A 90 0.77 8.56 18.06
CA TYR A 90 -0.20 9.30 18.83
C TYR A 90 -1.55 8.61 18.78
N ARG A 91 -2.22 8.52 19.93
CA ARG A 91 -3.60 8.03 20.05
C ARG A 91 -4.23 8.67 21.28
N ASP A 92 -5.45 9.16 21.15
CA ASP A 92 -6.22 9.79 22.23
C ASP A 92 -5.45 10.91 22.95
N GLY A 93 -4.65 11.68 22.20
CA GLY A 93 -3.81 12.77 22.72
C GLY A 93 -2.58 12.30 23.52
N GLN A 94 -2.36 11.00 23.66
CA GLN A 94 -1.16 10.43 24.26
C GLN A 94 -0.11 10.13 23.20
N LYS A 95 1.16 10.17 23.62
CA LYS A 95 2.32 9.90 22.77
C LYS A 95 3.02 8.64 23.24
N TYR A 96 3.31 7.76 22.29
CA TYR A 96 4.02 6.50 22.48
C TYR A 96 5.19 6.41 21.50
N VAL A 97 6.15 5.54 21.80
CA VAL A 97 7.10 5.07 20.80
C VAL A 97 6.39 4.00 19.96
N LEU A 98 6.70 3.90 18.65
CA LEU A 98 6.04 2.94 17.76
C LEU A 98 6.11 1.49 18.31
N GLN A 99 7.21 1.11 18.94
CA GLN A 99 7.35 -0.19 19.60
C GLN A 99 6.22 -0.47 20.59
N ASP A 100 5.87 0.51 21.43
CA ASP A 100 4.86 0.37 22.47
C ASP A 100 3.44 0.48 21.88
N ALA A 101 3.29 1.21 20.78
CA ALA A 101 2.01 1.39 20.09
C ALA A 101 1.36 0.07 19.68
N LEU A 102 2.16 -0.94 19.34
CA LEU A 102 1.71 -2.28 18.96
C LEU A 102 1.09 -3.07 20.13
N THR A 103 1.35 -2.64 21.37
CA THR A 103 0.81 -3.27 22.59
C THR A 103 -0.42 -2.55 23.15
N LEU A 104 -0.77 -1.39 22.57
CA LEU A 104 -1.94 -0.64 23.00
C LEU A 104 -3.22 -1.44 22.72
N PRO A 105 -4.22 -1.37 23.61
CA PRO A 105 -5.50 -2.00 23.35
C PRO A 105 -6.07 -1.46 22.05
N ALA A 106 -6.51 -2.37 21.18
CA ALA A 106 -7.26 -2.00 19.98
C ALA A 106 -8.71 -1.68 20.37
N GLY A 107 -9.29 -0.67 19.72
CA GLY A 107 -10.73 -0.47 19.76
C GLY A 107 -11.45 -1.66 19.12
N GLN A 108 -12.70 -1.89 19.52
CA GLN A 108 -13.54 -2.86 18.84
C GLN A 108 -13.82 -2.37 17.41
N LEU A 109 -13.64 -3.27 16.45
CA LEU A 109 -13.98 -3.04 15.05
C LEU A 109 -15.13 -3.95 14.65
N HIS A 110 -15.99 -3.42 13.80
CA HIS A 110 -17.05 -4.13 13.12
C HIS A 110 -16.68 -4.29 11.64
N THR A 111 -17.38 -5.18 10.95
CA THR A 111 -17.21 -5.39 9.51
C THR A 111 -18.52 -5.11 8.81
N PHE A 112 -18.52 -4.12 7.93
CA PHE A 112 -19.64 -3.86 7.04
C PHE A 112 -19.45 -4.62 5.72
N LYS A 113 -20.51 -5.30 5.28
CA LYS A 113 -20.53 -6.01 3.99
C LYS A 113 -21.34 -5.21 2.98
N LEU A 114 -20.71 -4.78 1.88
CA LEU A 114 -21.36 -4.13 0.75
C LEU A 114 -21.21 -5.01 -0.50
N THR A 115 -22.31 -5.31 -1.18
CA THR A 115 -22.29 -6.07 -2.44
C THR A 115 -22.62 -5.15 -3.60
N GLY A 116 -21.83 -5.19 -4.67
CA GLY A 116 -22.08 -4.43 -5.89
C GLY A 116 -23.36 -4.86 -6.62
N ASN A 117 -23.90 -3.97 -7.45
CA ASN A 117 -25.19 -4.18 -8.11
C ASN A 117 -25.10 -4.70 -9.56
N SER A 118 -23.91 -4.66 -10.16
CA SER A 118 -23.71 -5.09 -11.55
C SER A 118 -23.89 -6.60 -11.67
N LYS A 119 -24.58 -7.02 -12.73
CA LYS A 119 -24.72 -8.43 -13.13
C LYS A 119 -23.81 -8.80 -14.30
N SER A 120 -22.91 -7.90 -14.70
CA SER A 120 -22.01 -8.12 -15.82
C SER A 120 -21.07 -9.28 -15.51
N ALA A 121 -20.83 -10.13 -16.51
CA ALA A 121 -19.80 -11.14 -16.41
C ALA A 121 -18.42 -10.47 -16.34
N PRO A 122 -17.45 -11.06 -15.62
CA PRO A 122 -16.08 -10.59 -15.66
C PRO A 122 -15.54 -10.52 -17.08
N GLU A 123 -14.82 -9.46 -17.38
CA GLU A 123 -14.18 -9.24 -18.68
C GLU A 123 -12.74 -8.80 -18.50
N TRP A 124 -11.90 -9.17 -19.47
CA TRP A 124 -10.49 -8.79 -19.53
C TRP A 124 -10.23 -7.93 -20.76
N TYR A 125 -9.62 -6.77 -20.52
CA TYR A 125 -9.20 -5.86 -21.57
C TYR A 125 -8.12 -4.92 -21.04
N VAL A 126 -7.37 -4.28 -21.95
CA VAL A 126 -6.40 -3.24 -21.61
C VAL A 126 -6.89 -1.89 -22.15
N PRO A 127 -7.15 -0.89 -21.30
CA PRO A 127 -7.44 0.46 -21.75
C PRO A 127 -6.16 1.12 -22.27
N TYR A 128 -6.14 1.48 -23.55
CA TYR A 128 -4.97 2.07 -24.21
C TYR A 128 -5.40 3.14 -25.22
N HIS A 129 -4.91 4.37 -25.06
CA HIS A 129 -5.26 5.52 -25.92
C HIS A 129 -6.77 5.70 -26.18
N GLY A 130 -7.59 5.55 -25.15
CA GLY A 130 -9.05 5.69 -25.25
C GLY A 130 -9.77 4.48 -25.86
N GLN A 131 -9.02 3.43 -26.24
CA GLN A 131 -9.56 2.17 -26.75
C GLN A 131 -9.60 1.11 -25.66
N LYS A 132 -10.51 0.16 -25.83
CA LYS A 132 -10.60 -1.08 -25.05
C LYS A 132 -10.00 -2.21 -25.89
N LEU A 133 -8.73 -2.51 -25.67
CA LEU A 133 -8.04 -3.59 -26.40
C LEU A 133 -8.42 -4.94 -25.80
N GLN A 134 -8.92 -5.84 -26.65
CA GLN A 134 -9.34 -7.19 -26.30
C GLN A 134 -9.17 -8.13 -27.50
N GLY A 135 -9.10 -9.44 -27.26
CA GLY A 135 -8.91 -10.45 -28.32
C GLY A 135 -7.72 -10.13 -29.22
N ASP A 136 -7.91 -10.28 -30.53
CA ASP A 136 -6.85 -10.09 -31.54
C ASP A 136 -6.20 -8.70 -31.48
N ALA A 137 -6.98 -7.64 -31.24
CA ALA A 137 -6.44 -6.29 -31.13
C ALA A 137 -5.48 -6.13 -29.93
N LEU A 138 -5.75 -6.84 -28.83
CA LEU A 138 -4.84 -6.88 -27.69
C LEU A 138 -3.60 -7.73 -28.01
N LEU A 139 -3.76 -8.87 -28.68
CA LEU A 139 -2.64 -9.74 -29.07
C LEU A 139 -1.66 -9.02 -30.01
N GLU A 140 -2.17 -8.30 -31.01
CA GLU A 140 -1.36 -7.45 -31.89
C GLU A 140 -0.61 -6.36 -31.11
N GLN A 141 -1.26 -5.75 -30.12
CA GLN A 141 -0.63 -4.70 -29.32
C GLN A 141 0.45 -5.26 -28.39
N ILE A 142 0.23 -6.43 -27.79
CA ILE A 142 1.22 -7.13 -26.97
C ILE A 142 2.47 -7.44 -27.81
N GLU A 143 2.29 -7.96 -29.02
CA GLU A 143 3.39 -8.24 -29.95
C GLU A 143 4.20 -6.98 -30.29
N ARG A 144 3.51 -5.86 -30.54
CA ARG A 144 4.16 -4.57 -30.78
C ARG A 144 4.95 -4.09 -29.57
N TRP A 145 4.42 -4.24 -28.35
CA TRP A 145 5.14 -3.85 -27.14
C TRP A 145 6.35 -4.73 -26.88
N GLU A 146 6.24 -6.04 -27.09
CA GLU A 146 7.34 -6.98 -26.92
C GLU A 146 8.47 -6.74 -27.94
N SER A 147 8.13 -6.65 -29.23
CA SER A 147 9.12 -6.42 -30.30
C SER A 147 9.86 -5.08 -30.18
N GLN A 148 9.25 -4.08 -29.55
CA GLN A 148 9.87 -2.78 -29.27
C GLN A 148 10.62 -2.74 -27.93
N GLY A 149 10.60 -3.81 -27.14
CA GLY A 149 11.22 -3.86 -25.82
C GLY A 149 10.52 -2.98 -24.77
N ILE A 150 9.25 -2.65 -24.97
CA ILE A 150 8.43 -1.89 -24.00
C ILE A 150 8.04 -2.79 -22.82
N VAL A 151 7.80 -4.07 -23.09
CA VAL A 151 7.56 -5.10 -22.06
C VAL A 151 8.50 -6.28 -22.27
N GLU A 152 8.87 -6.95 -21.18
CA GLU A 152 9.65 -8.18 -21.22
C GLU A 152 8.80 -9.37 -21.73
N THR A 153 9.44 -10.37 -22.33
CA THR A 153 8.77 -11.58 -22.84
C THR A 153 7.94 -12.30 -21.79
N SER A 154 8.40 -12.35 -20.53
CA SER A 154 7.65 -12.95 -19.42
C SER A 154 6.31 -12.23 -19.18
N HIS A 155 6.32 -10.89 -19.24
CA HIS A 155 5.12 -10.07 -19.09
C HIS A 155 4.19 -10.21 -20.30
N ALA A 156 4.73 -10.18 -21.52
CA ALA A 156 3.95 -10.38 -22.74
C ALA A 156 3.24 -11.74 -22.73
N ASN A 157 3.94 -12.80 -22.33
CA ASN A 157 3.36 -14.14 -22.20
C ASN A 157 2.25 -14.18 -21.14
N ALA A 158 2.45 -13.56 -19.97
CA ALA A 158 1.39 -13.49 -18.96
C ALA A 158 0.12 -12.79 -19.48
N LEU A 159 0.25 -11.73 -20.28
CA LEU A 159 -0.90 -11.07 -20.91
C LEU A 159 -1.60 -11.96 -21.94
N ARG A 160 -0.85 -12.73 -22.73
CA ARG A 160 -1.40 -13.71 -23.69
C ARG A 160 -2.15 -14.83 -22.96
N GLU A 161 -1.61 -15.34 -21.86
CA GLU A 161 -2.28 -16.33 -21.00
C GLU A 161 -3.63 -15.81 -20.49
N CYS A 162 -3.69 -14.56 -20.01
CA CYS A 162 -4.93 -13.92 -19.61
C CYS A 162 -5.98 -13.83 -20.74
N VAL A 163 -5.56 -13.72 -22.01
CA VAL A 163 -6.50 -13.70 -23.14
C VAL A 163 -7.13 -15.06 -23.38
N VAL A 164 -6.37 -16.15 -23.21
CA VAL A 164 -6.86 -17.52 -23.44
C VAL A 164 -7.58 -18.12 -22.22
N HIS A 165 -7.39 -17.54 -21.04
CA HIS A 165 -8.02 -17.96 -19.77
C HIS A 165 -9.00 -16.91 -19.20
N PRO A 166 -10.11 -16.56 -19.89
CA PRO A 166 -11.07 -15.59 -19.40
C PRO A 166 -11.76 -16.01 -18.08
N GLU A 167 -11.77 -17.30 -17.77
CA GLU A 167 -12.31 -17.83 -16.51
C GLU A 167 -11.52 -17.39 -15.28
N TRP A 168 -10.24 -17.00 -15.42
CA TRP A 168 -9.43 -16.50 -14.30
C TRP A 168 -9.98 -15.20 -13.70
N PHE A 169 -10.81 -14.47 -14.44
CA PHE A 169 -11.39 -13.21 -13.99
C PHE A 169 -12.69 -13.40 -13.20
N ASP A 170 -13.20 -14.63 -13.06
CA ASP A 170 -14.18 -14.93 -12.02
C ASP A 170 -13.46 -15.20 -10.69
N LEU A 171 -13.35 -14.16 -9.87
CA LEU A 171 -12.70 -14.21 -8.56
C LEU A 171 -13.69 -14.43 -7.42
N SER A 172 -14.86 -14.99 -7.70
CA SER A 172 -15.90 -15.22 -6.68
C SER A 172 -15.45 -16.14 -5.54
N ASP A 173 -14.45 -16.99 -5.76
CA ASP A 173 -13.83 -17.86 -4.76
C ASP A 173 -12.52 -17.30 -4.16
N ARG A 174 -12.15 -16.06 -4.50
CA ARG A 174 -10.94 -15.40 -4.02
C ARG A 174 -11.26 -14.23 -3.10
N THR A 175 -10.44 -14.10 -2.06
CA THR A 175 -10.43 -12.95 -1.17
C THR A 175 -9.12 -12.20 -1.34
N THR A 176 -9.21 -10.90 -1.61
CA THR A 176 -8.04 -10.01 -1.72
C THR A 176 -8.09 -8.96 -0.62
N VAL A 177 -7.00 -8.82 0.13
CA VAL A 177 -6.83 -7.76 1.13
C VAL A 177 -6.10 -6.59 0.49
N LEU A 178 -6.71 -5.41 0.48
CA LEU A 178 -6.14 -4.19 -0.07
C LEU A 178 -5.77 -3.22 1.04
N PHE A 179 -4.48 -3.00 1.25
CA PHE A 179 -3.97 -1.90 2.06
C PHE A 179 -3.77 -0.67 1.17
N GLY A 180 -4.46 0.43 1.48
CA GLY A 180 -4.59 1.55 0.55
C GLY A 180 -5.52 1.18 -0.61
N ALA A 181 -6.73 0.69 -0.29
CA ALA A 181 -7.69 0.21 -1.28
C ALA A 181 -8.04 1.24 -2.38
N ALA A 182 -8.02 2.54 -2.07
CA ALA A 182 -8.25 3.61 -3.03
C ALA A 182 -6.97 4.13 -3.71
N SER A 183 -5.86 3.40 -3.60
CA SER A 183 -4.59 3.74 -4.25
C SER A 183 -4.78 3.96 -5.75
N GLU A 184 -4.11 4.98 -6.30
CA GLU A 184 -4.20 5.36 -7.71
C GLU A 184 -3.79 4.22 -8.65
N ALA A 185 -2.75 3.48 -8.29
CA ALA A 185 -2.27 2.31 -9.02
C ALA A 185 -2.81 0.98 -8.46
N GLY A 186 -3.85 1.05 -7.61
CA GLY A 186 -4.44 -0.13 -6.96
C GLY A 186 -5.37 -0.92 -7.89
N PRO A 187 -5.57 -2.22 -7.62
CA PRO A 187 -6.38 -3.09 -8.49
C PRO A 187 -7.90 -2.99 -8.24
N LEU A 188 -8.35 -2.09 -7.36
CA LEU A 188 -9.75 -2.04 -6.89
C LEU A 188 -10.76 -1.96 -8.05
N THR A 189 -10.51 -1.12 -9.05
CA THR A 189 -11.43 -0.91 -10.18
C THR A 189 -11.62 -2.15 -11.05
N TRP A 190 -10.61 -3.02 -11.10
CA TRP A 190 -10.66 -4.30 -11.79
C TRP A 190 -11.29 -5.39 -10.93
N LEU A 191 -10.84 -5.53 -9.69
CA LEU A 191 -11.40 -6.50 -8.74
C LEU A 191 -12.90 -6.28 -8.53
N ALA A 192 -13.34 -5.02 -8.53
CA ALA A 192 -14.76 -4.65 -8.46
C ALA A 192 -15.61 -5.20 -9.60
N LYS A 193 -15.01 -5.54 -10.74
CA LYS A 193 -15.68 -6.10 -11.94
C LYS A 193 -15.49 -7.61 -12.09
N TRP A 194 -14.68 -8.22 -11.23
CA TRP A 194 -14.26 -9.61 -11.30
C TRP A 194 -14.85 -10.46 -10.19
N LYS A 195 -15.97 -10.02 -9.59
CA LYS A 195 -16.69 -10.74 -8.52
C LYS A 195 -15.87 -11.03 -7.26
N ALA A 196 -14.72 -10.37 -7.08
CA ALA A 196 -13.82 -10.63 -5.97
C ALA A 196 -14.50 -10.38 -4.61
N ASN A 197 -14.04 -11.10 -3.59
CA ASN A 197 -14.25 -10.71 -2.19
C ASN A 197 -13.09 -9.79 -1.78
N ILE A 198 -13.38 -8.57 -1.35
CA ILE A 198 -12.38 -7.52 -1.13
C ILE A 198 -12.44 -7.08 0.32
N VAL A 199 -11.37 -7.32 1.08
CA VAL A 199 -11.17 -6.71 2.40
C VAL A 199 -10.41 -5.41 2.19
N ALA A 200 -11.09 -4.27 2.32
CA ALA A 200 -10.48 -2.97 2.06
C ALA A 200 -10.03 -2.31 3.36
N ILE A 201 -8.77 -1.88 3.40
CA ILE A 201 -8.20 -1.10 4.50
C ILE A 201 -7.65 0.18 3.89
N ASP A 202 -8.18 1.32 4.33
CA ASP A 202 -7.72 2.64 3.91
C ASP A 202 -8.00 3.66 5.01
N LEU A 203 -7.48 4.88 4.86
CA LEU A 203 -7.64 5.96 5.83
C LEU A 203 -9.13 6.30 6.03
N PRO A 204 -9.59 6.60 7.28
CA PRO A 204 -10.95 7.02 7.58
C PRO A 204 -11.22 8.43 7.03
N ASN A 205 -11.42 8.51 5.72
CA ASN A 205 -11.55 9.74 4.97
C ASN A 205 -12.68 9.63 3.96
N THR A 206 -13.66 10.54 4.04
CA THR A 206 -14.87 10.50 3.21
C THR A 206 -14.58 10.51 1.70
N ARG A 207 -13.52 11.19 1.26
CA ARG A 207 -13.16 11.21 -0.17
C ARG A 207 -12.57 9.88 -0.62
N VAL A 208 -11.80 9.21 0.24
CA VAL A 208 -11.21 7.89 -0.02
C VAL A 208 -12.32 6.84 -0.06
N TRP A 209 -13.13 6.77 1.00
CA TRP A 209 -14.23 5.82 1.10
C TRP A 209 -15.36 6.11 0.12
N GLY A 210 -15.58 7.37 -0.24
CA GLY A 210 -16.36 7.79 -1.41
C GLY A 210 -16.03 6.99 -2.66
N LYS A 211 -14.76 7.01 -3.06
CA LYS A 211 -14.28 6.29 -4.24
C LYS A 211 -14.46 4.78 -4.10
N ILE A 212 -14.16 4.21 -2.93
CA ILE A 212 -14.26 2.77 -2.68
C ILE A 212 -15.71 2.31 -2.80
N VAL A 213 -16.62 2.94 -2.05
CA VAL A 213 -18.04 2.62 -2.02
C VAL A 213 -18.65 2.77 -3.41
N ASP A 214 -18.36 3.87 -4.11
CA ASP A 214 -18.90 4.11 -5.46
C ASP A 214 -18.40 3.06 -6.46
N THR A 215 -17.11 2.69 -6.40
CA THR A 215 -16.51 1.69 -7.29
C THR A 215 -17.13 0.31 -7.06
N ILE A 216 -17.29 -0.10 -5.80
CA ILE A 216 -17.90 -1.39 -5.44
C ILE A 216 -19.39 -1.40 -5.83
N ASN A 217 -20.13 -0.33 -5.55
CA ASN A 217 -21.56 -0.24 -5.83
C ASN A 217 -21.87 -0.36 -7.33
N GLN A 218 -20.99 0.16 -8.19
CA GLN A 218 -21.07 0.05 -9.65
C GLN A 218 -20.58 -1.32 -10.18
N GLY A 219 -19.82 -2.06 -9.37
CA GLY A 219 -19.24 -3.35 -9.69
C GLY A 219 -20.13 -4.55 -9.35
N ASN A 220 -19.56 -5.74 -9.39
CA ASN A 220 -20.15 -7.03 -9.05
C ASN A 220 -19.39 -7.75 -7.90
N ALA A 221 -18.42 -7.07 -7.28
CA ALA A 221 -17.64 -7.58 -6.15
C ALA A 221 -18.38 -7.44 -4.80
N THR A 222 -17.85 -8.13 -3.80
CA THR A 222 -18.27 -8.00 -2.41
C THR A 222 -17.17 -7.33 -1.59
N LEU A 223 -17.47 -6.20 -0.99
CA LEU A 223 -16.60 -5.46 -0.08
C LEU A 223 -16.85 -5.85 1.38
N TYR A 224 -15.77 -6.02 2.12
CA TYR A 224 -15.72 -6.12 3.57
C TYR A 224 -14.88 -4.95 4.07
N ALA A 225 -15.51 -4.01 4.75
CA ALA A 225 -14.89 -2.77 5.22
C ALA A 225 -14.92 -2.70 6.75
N PRO A 226 -13.84 -2.25 7.40
CA PRO A 226 -13.86 -1.98 8.82
C PRO A 226 -14.73 -0.74 9.11
N CYS A 227 -15.41 -0.77 10.26
CA CYS A 227 -16.08 0.38 10.83
C CYS A 227 -15.99 0.33 12.36
N THR A 228 -16.05 1.48 13.00
CA THR A 228 -15.95 1.61 14.47
C THR A 228 -17.28 1.42 15.18
N GLU A 229 -18.39 1.45 14.44
CA GLU A 229 -19.75 1.25 14.93
C GLU A 229 -20.43 0.09 14.19
N ASP A 230 -21.38 -0.56 14.86
CA ASP A 230 -22.18 -1.62 14.25
C ASP A 230 -23.26 -1.01 13.35
N LEU A 231 -23.03 -1.06 12.03
CA LEU A 231 -23.88 -0.43 11.03
C LEU A 231 -24.95 -1.41 10.52
N PRO A 232 -26.25 -1.03 10.50
CA PRO A 232 -27.31 -1.84 9.90
C PRO A 232 -27.07 -2.14 8.43
N ALA A 233 -27.43 -3.34 7.97
CA ALA A 233 -27.18 -3.79 6.59
C ALA A 233 -27.83 -2.90 5.50
N ASP A 234 -28.87 -2.14 5.84
CA ASP A 234 -29.59 -1.20 4.98
C ASP A 234 -29.07 0.25 5.08
N THR A 235 -27.92 0.47 5.74
CA THR A 235 -27.27 1.78 5.81
C THR A 235 -27.03 2.37 4.42
N SER A 236 -27.40 3.64 4.24
CA SER A 236 -27.28 4.32 2.95
C SER A 236 -25.83 4.52 2.54
N LEU A 237 -25.57 4.54 1.21
CA LEU A 237 -24.22 4.72 0.69
C LEU A 237 -23.54 6.00 1.19
N ASP A 238 -24.30 7.10 1.36
CA ASP A 238 -23.74 8.36 1.85
C ASP A 238 -23.21 8.24 3.29
N ILE A 239 -23.93 7.52 4.16
CA ILE A 239 -23.47 7.22 5.52
C ILE A 239 -22.25 6.29 5.47
N LEU A 240 -22.26 5.27 4.60
CA LEU A 240 -21.12 4.36 4.45
C LEU A 240 -19.84 5.11 4.05
N LYS A 241 -19.93 6.11 3.17
CA LYS A 241 -18.78 6.92 2.77
C LYS A 241 -18.14 7.68 3.93
N GLU A 242 -18.93 8.01 4.95
CA GLU A 242 -18.45 8.74 6.14
C GLU A 242 -17.99 7.81 7.26
N LYS A 243 -18.62 6.63 7.39
CA LYS A 243 -18.48 5.75 8.57
C LYS A 243 -17.58 4.53 8.37
N LEU A 244 -17.24 4.19 7.13
CA LEU A 244 -16.26 3.15 6.84
C LEU A 244 -14.83 3.71 6.94
N GLY A 245 -13.89 2.85 7.33
CA GLY A 245 -12.48 3.20 7.55
C GLY A 245 -12.05 3.24 9.00
#